data_AF-A0A6N7SNJ2-F1
#
_entry.id   AF-A0A6N7SNJ2-F1
#
_cell.length_a   1.000
_cell.length_b   1.000
_cell.length_c   1.000
_cell.angle_alpha   90.00
_cell.angle_beta   90.00
_cell.angle_gamma   90.00
#
_symmetry.space_group_name_H-M   'P 1'
#
loop_
_entity.id
_entity.type
_entity.pdbx_description
1 polymer ?
#
loop_
_entity_poly.entity_id
_entity_poly.type
_entity_poly.pdbx_seq_one_letter_code
_entity_poly.pdbx_strand_id
1 'polypeptide(L)'
;MTKEEEAIHNKEYAYRCIPHSAACDREGRLYCRAANAVLENPVYCSYCPCFTGRDGNGQPVCRYYDFPWQERTDCRTPNQWKKYADGLIGAGLVPVFPDYILKREKTEESIEQALQFAAEAHKRQVRKGTGIPYIVHPMEVLSILRGMTEDPDILMAGVLHDVLEDTPSGELELEQRFGQRVLKLVKKETEDKRRHLPAKDSWKIRKMEMISQIKKEPAELKKIVLADKLSNMRATKRGYDKEGEAIWQRFNVTDPGMHRWYYTTIGEILSELEDTQAYQEYMYLCRVIFGHEQSEG
;
A
#
# COMPACT_ATOMS: atom_id res chain seq x y z
N MET A 1 8.64 7.68 32.65
CA MET A 1 7.49 6.82 32.93
C MET A 1 6.25 7.70 32.91
N THR A 2 5.64 7.81 31.73
CA THR A 2 4.46 8.67 31.48
C THR A 2 3.23 7.77 31.35
N LYS A 3 2.06 8.33 31.66
CA LYS A 3 0.76 7.69 31.92
C LYS A 3 0.19 6.75 30.83
N GLU A 4 0.91 6.50 29.74
CA GLU A 4 0.53 5.56 28.68
C GLU A 4 1.01 4.12 28.96
N GLU A 5 1.93 3.93 29.92
CA GLU A 5 2.37 2.59 30.37
C GLU A 5 1.30 1.86 31.21
N GLU A 6 0.20 2.51 31.60
CA GLU A 6 -0.83 1.95 32.48
C GLU A 6 -1.93 1.14 31.77
N ALA A 7 -1.99 1.11 30.44
CA ALA A 7 -3.12 0.50 29.72
C ALA A 7 -2.93 -0.95 29.22
N ILE A 8 -1.78 -1.61 29.46
CA ILE A 8 -1.51 -2.98 28.97
C ILE A 8 -1.06 -3.89 30.12
N HIS A 9 -1.78 -3.89 31.24
CA HIS A 9 -1.72 -4.97 32.23
C HIS A 9 -3.15 -5.34 32.59
N ASN A 10 -3.65 -6.43 32.01
CA ASN A 10 -4.69 -7.19 32.67
C ASN A 10 -4.04 -7.72 33.97
N LYS A 11 -4.28 -7.05 35.11
CA LYS A 11 -3.56 -7.28 36.38
C LYS A 11 -3.71 -8.70 36.94
N GLU A 12 -4.59 -9.53 36.38
CA GLU A 12 -4.80 -10.92 36.79
C GLU A 12 -3.98 -11.96 36.00
N TYR A 13 -3.61 -11.71 34.73
CA TYR A 13 -3.02 -12.75 33.88
C TYR A 13 -1.78 -12.28 33.10
N ALA A 14 -0.65 -12.94 33.32
CA ALA A 14 0.62 -12.64 32.65
C ALA A 14 0.72 -13.32 31.27
N TYR A 15 0.83 -12.53 30.19
CA TYR A 15 1.13 -13.00 28.84
C TYR A 15 2.48 -12.43 28.37
N ARG A 16 3.14 -13.10 27.41
CA ARG A 16 4.47 -12.72 26.90
C ARG A 16 4.54 -12.90 25.38
N CYS A 17 5.40 -12.13 24.74
CA CYS A 17 5.77 -12.33 23.35
C CYS A 17 6.58 -13.64 23.22
N ILE A 18 5.95 -14.68 22.68
CA ILE A 18 6.57 -16.01 22.50
C ILE A 18 6.46 -16.46 21.04
N PRO A 19 7.44 -17.25 20.54
CA PRO A 19 7.36 -17.84 19.21
C PRO A 19 6.36 -19.00 19.16
N HIS A 20 5.69 -19.14 18.02
CA HIS A 20 4.64 -20.12 17.78
C HIS A 20 4.82 -20.75 16.39
N SER A 21 4.91 -22.07 16.33
CA SER A 21 4.78 -22.81 15.06
C SER A 21 3.31 -22.79 14.62
N ALA A 22 3.07 -22.39 13.38
CA ALA A 22 1.72 -22.36 12.83
C ALA A 22 1.17 -23.79 12.70
N ALA A 23 0.08 -24.07 13.43
CA ALA A 23 -0.59 -25.37 13.36
C ALA A 23 -1.06 -25.64 11.93
N CYS A 24 -0.63 -26.78 11.38
CA CYS A 24 -0.94 -27.24 10.04
C CYS A 24 -1.75 -28.54 10.09
N ASP A 25 -2.81 -28.65 9.28
CA ASP A 25 -3.50 -29.92 9.09
C ASP A 25 -2.97 -30.73 7.89
N ARG A 26 -3.55 -31.92 7.68
CA ARG A 26 -3.14 -32.83 6.60
C ARG A 26 -3.44 -32.28 5.20
N GLU A 27 -4.31 -31.29 5.09
CA GLU A 27 -4.68 -30.62 3.84
C GLU A 27 -3.77 -29.40 3.56
N GLY A 28 -2.82 -29.11 4.46
CA GLY A 28 -1.88 -28.00 4.32
C GLY A 28 -2.44 -26.66 4.78
N ARG A 29 -3.62 -26.63 5.42
CA ARG A 29 -4.21 -25.40 5.95
C ARG A 29 -3.54 -25.01 7.24
N LEU A 30 -3.37 -23.70 7.44
CA LEU A 30 -2.70 -23.14 8.61
C LEU A 30 -3.63 -22.24 9.40
N TYR A 31 -3.57 -22.29 10.73
CA TYR A 31 -4.18 -21.22 11.52
C TYR A 31 -3.24 -20.03 11.61
N CYS A 32 -3.70 -18.88 11.12
CA CYS A 32 -3.04 -17.61 11.25
C CYS A 32 -3.64 -16.84 12.43
N ARG A 33 -2.87 -16.71 13.51
CA ARG A 33 -3.28 -15.91 14.67
C ARG A 33 -3.42 -14.42 14.32
N ALA A 34 -2.54 -13.89 13.48
CA ALA A 34 -2.59 -12.49 13.08
C ALA A 34 -3.87 -12.13 12.33
N ALA A 35 -4.31 -12.97 11.39
CA ALA A 35 -5.57 -12.80 10.67
C ALA A 35 -6.78 -13.36 11.44
N ASN A 36 -6.56 -13.98 12.59
CA ASN A 36 -7.52 -14.81 13.32
C ASN A 36 -8.37 -15.72 12.40
N ALA A 37 -7.70 -16.41 11.47
CA ALA A 37 -8.34 -17.16 10.40
C ALA A 37 -7.58 -18.44 10.06
N VAL A 38 -8.29 -19.42 9.47
CA VAL A 38 -7.66 -20.59 8.85
C VAL A 38 -7.39 -20.26 7.39
N LEU A 39 -6.12 -20.33 7.00
CA LEU A 39 -5.64 -20.03 5.66
C LEU A 39 -5.49 -21.31 4.85
N GLU A 40 -5.98 -21.29 3.61
CA GLU A 40 -5.84 -22.41 2.67
C GLU A 40 -4.47 -22.43 1.98
N ASN A 41 -3.79 -21.28 1.89
CA ASN A 41 -2.50 -21.15 1.21
C ASN A 41 -1.42 -20.55 2.15
N PRO A 42 -0.38 -21.33 2.52
CA PRO A 42 0.70 -20.89 3.41
C PRO A 42 1.63 -19.80 2.87
N VAL A 43 1.59 -19.50 1.57
CA VAL A 43 2.59 -18.64 0.92
C VAL A 43 2.67 -17.25 1.57
N TYR A 44 1.56 -16.75 2.11
CA TYR A 44 1.49 -15.44 2.77
C TYR A 44 2.30 -15.37 4.08
N CYS A 45 2.63 -16.50 4.72
CA CYS A 45 3.37 -16.51 5.97
C CYS A 45 4.80 -15.99 5.81
N SER A 46 5.49 -16.30 4.70
CA SER A 46 6.87 -15.83 4.48
C SER A 46 6.98 -14.30 4.31
N TYR A 47 5.85 -13.64 4.06
CA TYR A 47 5.72 -12.20 3.91
C TYR A 47 5.03 -11.54 5.11
N CYS A 48 4.71 -12.30 6.16
CA CYS A 48 4.02 -11.80 7.34
C CYS A 48 5.00 -11.09 8.29
N PRO A 49 4.68 -9.89 8.83
CA PRO A 49 5.55 -9.19 9.79
C PRO A 49 5.84 -9.98 11.08
N CYS A 50 4.94 -10.90 11.45
CA CYS A 50 5.12 -11.76 12.61
C CYS A 50 6.06 -12.95 12.32
N PHE A 51 6.40 -13.23 11.06
CA PHE A 51 7.20 -14.37 10.64
C PHE A 51 8.66 -14.22 11.06
N THR A 52 9.21 -15.27 11.64
CA THR A 52 10.58 -15.29 12.18
C THR A 52 11.42 -16.45 11.67
N GLY A 53 10.86 -17.29 10.78
CA GLY A 53 11.54 -18.44 10.22
C GLY A 53 10.62 -19.66 10.13
N ARG A 54 11.22 -20.85 9.98
CA ARG A 54 10.51 -22.13 9.97
C ARG A 54 11.08 -23.07 11.02
N ASP A 55 10.25 -23.95 11.56
CA ASP A 55 10.70 -24.98 12.50
C ASP A 55 11.31 -26.19 11.78
N GLY A 56 11.73 -27.21 12.55
CA GLY A 56 12.35 -28.43 12.02
C GLY A 56 11.46 -29.27 11.09
N ASN A 57 10.15 -29.02 11.07
CA ASN A 57 9.19 -29.65 10.16
C ASN A 57 8.80 -28.74 8.99
N GLY A 58 9.45 -27.58 8.85
CA GLY A 58 9.19 -26.61 7.80
C GLY A 58 7.96 -25.73 8.02
N GLN A 59 7.33 -25.77 9.19
CA GLN A 59 6.16 -24.93 9.49
C GLN A 59 6.59 -23.49 9.79
N PRO A 60 5.83 -22.46 9.35
CA PRO A 60 6.12 -21.07 9.69
C PRO A 60 6.11 -20.83 11.20
N VAL A 61 7.11 -20.11 11.70
CA VAL A 61 7.21 -19.71 13.10
C VAL A 61 6.93 -18.21 13.19
N CYS A 62 5.92 -17.83 13.97
CA CYS A 62 5.48 -16.45 14.16
C CYS A 62 5.61 -16.01 15.63
N ARG A 63 5.86 -14.73 15.91
CA ARG A 63 5.81 -14.19 17.28
C ARG A 63 4.55 -13.37 17.52
N TYR A 64 3.88 -13.60 18.65
CA TYR A 64 2.74 -12.81 19.17
C TYR A 64 2.66 -12.93 20.69
N TYR A 65 1.96 -12.00 21.33
CA TYR A 65 1.66 -12.06 22.76
C TYR A 65 0.64 -13.17 23.03
N ASP A 66 1.01 -14.13 23.86
CA ASP A 66 0.13 -15.21 24.29
C ASP A 66 0.50 -15.66 25.71
N PHE A 67 -0.33 -16.51 26.28
CA PHE A 67 -0.08 -17.14 27.56
C PHE A 67 1.07 -18.16 27.44
N PRO A 68 1.99 -18.21 28.42
CA PRO A 68 3.13 -19.15 28.40
C PRO A 68 2.73 -20.61 28.66
N TRP A 69 1.43 -20.93 28.66
CA TRP A 69 0.85 -22.24 29.01
C TRP A 69 0.86 -23.26 27.87
N GLN A 70 1.64 -23.04 26.81
CA GLN A 70 1.76 -24.04 25.75
C GLN A 70 2.65 -25.19 26.21
N GLU A 71 2.03 -26.23 26.75
CA GLU A 71 2.66 -27.55 26.85
C GLU A 71 3.06 -28.02 25.44
N ARG A 72 4.20 -28.71 25.35
CA ARG A 72 4.90 -29.07 24.09
C ARG A 72 4.14 -30.03 23.17
N THR A 73 2.87 -30.32 23.44
CA THR A 73 2.06 -31.31 22.71
C THR A 73 0.65 -30.79 22.41
N ASP A 74 0.54 -29.51 22.07
CA ASP A 74 -0.72 -28.96 21.59
C ASP A 74 -1.08 -29.52 20.21
N CYS A 75 -2.02 -30.46 20.18
CA CYS A 75 -2.44 -31.18 18.98
C CYS A 75 -3.67 -30.55 18.29
N ARG A 76 -4.00 -29.30 18.59
CA ARG A 76 -5.17 -28.62 18.01
C ARG A 76 -5.01 -28.41 16.50
N THR A 77 -6.06 -28.74 15.75
CA THR A 77 -6.20 -28.42 14.32
C THR A 77 -6.34 -26.89 14.11
N PRO A 78 -6.13 -26.38 12.90
CA PRO A 78 -6.31 -24.95 12.61
C PRO A 78 -7.65 -24.37 13.06
N ASN A 79 -8.75 -25.10 12.84
CA ASN A 79 -10.09 -24.67 13.25
C ASN A 79 -10.28 -24.68 14.77
N GLN A 80 -9.65 -25.61 15.49
CA GLN A 80 -9.68 -25.64 16.95
C GLN A 80 -8.89 -24.46 17.54
N TRP A 81 -7.76 -24.12 16.92
CA TRP A 81 -6.99 -22.93 17.27
C TRP A 81 -7.78 -21.63 17.04
N LYS A 82 -8.50 -21.52 15.92
CA LYS A 82 -9.39 -20.39 15.67
C LYS A 82 -10.44 -20.25 16.76
N LYS A 83 -11.17 -21.33 17.07
CA LYS A 83 -12.20 -21.30 18.13
C LYS A 83 -11.63 -20.92 19.50
N TYR A 84 -10.45 -21.42 19.83
CA TYR A 84 -9.77 -21.07 21.07
C TYR A 84 -9.40 -19.59 21.12
N ALA A 85 -8.82 -19.06 20.03
CA ALA A 85 -8.48 -17.66 19.92
C ALA A 85 -9.70 -16.75 20.03
N ASP A 86 -10.79 -17.07 19.32
CA ASP A 86 -12.07 -16.35 19.39
C ASP A 86 -12.59 -16.31 20.84
N GLY A 87 -12.47 -17.41 21.57
CA GLY A 87 -12.87 -17.48 22.98
C GLY A 87 -12.04 -16.59 23.90
N LEU A 88 -10.71 -16.58 23.74
CA LEU A 88 -9.83 -15.72 24.53
C LEU A 88 -10.03 -14.24 24.21
N ILE A 89 -10.25 -13.91 22.93
CA ILE A 89 -10.54 -12.55 22.46
C ILE A 89 -11.88 -12.09 23.03
N GLY A 90 -12.93 -12.92 22.92
CA GLY A 90 -14.26 -12.60 23.46
C GLY A 90 -14.29 -12.43 24.98
N ALA A 91 -13.36 -13.09 25.69
CA ALA A 91 -13.16 -12.91 27.12
C ALA A 91 -12.27 -11.71 27.49
N GLY A 92 -11.73 -10.97 26.51
CA GLY A 92 -10.83 -9.83 26.75
C GLY A 92 -9.46 -10.20 27.34
N LEU A 93 -9.06 -11.47 27.20
CA LEU A 93 -7.81 -11.99 27.79
C LEU A 93 -6.61 -11.82 26.86
N VAL A 94 -6.85 -11.71 25.55
CA VAL A 94 -5.85 -11.52 24.50
C VAL A 94 -6.41 -10.56 23.45
N PRO A 95 -5.56 -9.79 22.75
CA PRO A 95 -6.04 -8.81 21.78
C PRO A 95 -6.57 -9.50 20.50
N VAL A 96 -7.49 -8.80 19.82
CA VAL A 96 -8.13 -9.24 18.55
C VAL A 96 -7.11 -9.39 17.43
N PHE A 97 -6.07 -8.55 17.46
CA PHE A 97 -4.92 -8.55 16.58
C PHE A 97 -3.67 -8.58 17.47
N PRO A 98 -2.55 -9.21 17.10
CA PRO A 98 -1.33 -9.05 17.88
C PRO A 98 -0.93 -7.58 17.88
N ASP A 99 -1.22 -6.87 18.97
CA ASP A 99 -0.69 -5.54 19.23
C ASP A 99 0.84 -5.65 19.10
N TYR A 100 1.35 -4.97 18.10
CA TYR A 100 2.52 -5.32 17.31
C TYR A 100 3.76 -5.75 18.10
N ILE A 101 4.32 -6.91 17.74
CA ILE A 101 5.75 -7.20 17.96
C ILE A 101 6.51 -6.68 16.76
N LEU A 102 6.93 -5.43 16.85
CA LEU A 102 8.23 -5.00 16.38
C LEU A 102 8.73 -4.01 17.44
N LYS A 103 10.02 -4.01 17.72
CA LYS A 103 10.63 -2.83 18.32
C LYS A 103 10.47 -1.74 17.25
N ARG A 104 9.39 -0.97 17.31
CA ARG A 104 9.02 -0.01 16.26
C ARG A 104 10.02 1.13 16.30
N GLU A 105 10.76 1.32 15.20
CA GLU A 105 11.27 2.64 14.92
C GLU A 105 10.06 3.53 14.67
N LYS A 106 10.05 4.72 15.28
CA LYS A 106 9.00 5.75 15.16
C LYS A 106 8.55 5.97 13.70
N THR A 107 9.48 5.76 12.77
CA THR A 107 9.37 5.77 11.32
C THR A 107 8.28 4.85 10.74
N GLU A 108 8.25 3.57 11.11
CA GLU A 108 7.30 2.60 10.54
C GLU A 108 5.88 2.80 11.05
N GLU A 109 5.74 3.29 12.29
CA GLU A 109 4.46 3.66 12.86
C GLU A 109 3.82 4.84 12.10
N SER A 110 4.62 5.85 11.73
CA SER A 110 4.11 6.99 10.96
C SER A 110 3.66 6.59 9.54
N ILE A 111 4.34 5.65 8.89
CA ILE A 111 3.94 5.11 7.58
C ILE A 111 2.63 4.32 7.69
N GLU A 112 2.47 3.52 8.75
CA GLU A 112 1.19 2.82 8.99
C GLU A 112 0.06 3.81 9.25
N GLN A 113 0.28 4.84 10.05
CA GLN A 113 -0.71 5.89 10.30
C GLN A 113 -1.12 6.59 9.00
N ALA A 114 -0.17 6.85 8.09
CA ALA A 114 -0.45 7.41 6.77
C ALA A 114 -1.31 6.45 5.93
N LEU A 115 -1.03 5.15 5.95
CA LEU A 115 -1.82 4.13 5.24
C LEU A 115 -3.24 4.03 5.79
N GLN A 116 -3.41 4.01 7.12
CA GLN A 116 -4.72 3.99 7.77
C GLN A 116 -5.52 5.25 7.42
N PHE A 117 -4.86 6.41 7.41
CA PHE A 117 -5.47 7.66 7.02
C PHE A 117 -5.92 7.65 5.55
N ALA A 118 -5.07 7.21 4.62
CA ALA A 118 -5.42 7.07 3.21
C ALA A 118 -6.57 6.07 3.00
N ALA A 119 -6.56 4.94 3.71
CA ALA A 119 -7.62 3.93 3.62
C ALA A 119 -8.97 4.49 4.04
N GLU A 120 -9.02 5.25 5.14
CA GLU A 120 -10.24 5.89 5.63
C GLU A 120 -10.70 7.02 4.69
N ALA A 121 -9.78 7.87 4.24
CA ALA A 121 -10.07 8.99 3.35
C ALA A 121 -10.65 8.51 1.99
N HIS A 122 -10.12 7.40 1.46
CA HIS A 122 -10.55 6.80 0.19
C HIS A 122 -11.55 5.64 0.35
N LYS A 123 -12.14 5.40 1.53
CA LYS A 123 -12.94 4.19 1.84
C LYS A 123 -14.13 3.89 0.92
N ARG A 124 -14.64 4.89 0.20
CA ARG A 124 -15.75 4.76 -0.76
C ARG A 124 -15.32 4.88 -2.22
N GLN A 125 -14.02 4.93 -2.46
CA GLN A 125 -13.45 5.11 -3.80
C GLN A 125 -12.95 3.78 -4.36
N VAL A 126 -13.03 3.65 -5.68
CA VAL A 126 -12.53 2.51 -6.43
C VAL A 126 -11.65 3.00 -7.57
N ARG A 127 -10.71 2.15 -8.03
CA ARG A 127 -9.89 2.46 -9.21
C ARG A 127 -10.81 2.63 -10.43
N LYS A 128 -10.51 3.63 -11.25
CA LYS A 128 -11.36 4.11 -12.35
C LYS A 128 -11.83 2.98 -13.29
N GLY A 129 -13.15 2.86 -13.44
CA GLY A 129 -13.78 1.84 -14.27
C GLY A 129 -13.56 0.40 -13.79
N THR A 130 -13.31 0.20 -12.50
CA THR A 130 -13.17 -1.12 -11.86
C THR A 130 -13.95 -1.17 -10.54
N GLY A 131 -14.05 -2.37 -9.94
CA GLY A 131 -14.51 -2.55 -8.56
C GLY A 131 -13.40 -2.64 -7.51
N ILE A 132 -12.15 -2.37 -7.88
CA ILE A 132 -10.99 -2.53 -6.97
C ILE A 132 -10.94 -1.34 -6.02
N PRO A 133 -10.89 -1.54 -4.68
CA PRO A 133 -10.77 -0.45 -3.70
C PRO A 133 -9.58 0.45 -3.98
N TYR A 134 -9.76 1.76 -3.84
CA TYR A 134 -8.71 2.73 -4.20
C TYR A 134 -7.43 2.56 -3.39
N ILE A 135 -7.51 2.11 -2.14
CA ILE A 135 -6.37 1.87 -1.23
C ILE A 135 -5.29 0.96 -1.82
N VAL A 136 -5.64 0.09 -2.78
CA VAL A 136 -4.67 -0.74 -3.52
C VAL A 136 -3.64 0.13 -4.25
N HIS A 137 -4.01 1.33 -4.70
CA HIS A 137 -3.09 2.28 -5.32
C HIS A 137 -2.05 2.84 -4.34
N PRO A 138 -2.40 3.51 -3.22
CA PRO A 138 -1.43 3.92 -2.22
C PRO A 138 -0.52 2.78 -1.72
N MET A 139 -1.04 1.57 -1.56
CA MET A 139 -0.24 0.41 -1.18
C MET A 139 0.77 0.00 -2.25
N GLU A 140 0.37 0.00 -3.53
CA GLU A 140 1.28 -0.26 -4.65
C GLU A 140 2.34 0.83 -4.78
N VAL A 141 1.95 2.11 -4.62
CA VAL A 141 2.88 3.26 -4.61
C VAL A 141 3.92 3.11 -3.49
N LEU A 142 3.50 2.79 -2.27
CA LEU A 142 4.41 2.55 -1.15
C LEU A 142 5.39 1.40 -1.46
N SER A 143 4.88 0.29 -2.01
CA SER A 143 5.72 -0.85 -2.37
C SER A 143 6.76 -0.49 -3.43
N ILE A 144 6.40 0.33 -4.42
CA ILE A 144 7.34 0.80 -5.45
C ILE A 144 8.38 1.74 -4.84
N LEU A 145 7.95 2.69 -3.99
CA LEU A 145 8.85 3.65 -3.34
C LEU A 145 9.87 2.98 -2.41
N ARG A 146 9.49 1.93 -1.68
CA ARG A 146 10.43 1.15 -0.85
C ARG A 146 11.56 0.50 -1.67
N GLY A 147 11.37 0.31 -2.97
CA GLY A 147 12.45 -0.12 -3.87
C GLY A 147 13.41 1.00 -4.30
N MET A 148 13.12 2.25 -3.96
CA MET A 148 13.89 3.44 -4.39
C MET A 148 14.35 4.35 -3.25
N THR A 149 13.79 4.22 -2.04
CA THR A 149 14.12 5.08 -0.90
C THR A 149 13.73 4.44 0.45
N GLU A 150 14.47 4.80 1.50
CA GLU A 150 14.12 4.51 2.91
C GLU A 150 13.63 5.77 3.65
N ASP A 151 13.55 6.92 2.98
CA ASP A 151 13.11 8.18 3.57
C ASP A 151 11.61 8.13 3.94
N PRO A 152 11.26 8.18 5.24
CA PRO A 152 9.88 8.04 5.67
C PRO A 152 8.94 9.14 5.19
N ASP A 153 9.42 10.37 5.01
CA ASP A 153 8.54 11.44 4.56
C ASP A 153 8.17 11.24 3.09
N ILE A 154 9.08 10.70 2.28
CA ILE A 154 8.79 10.33 0.89
C ILE A 154 7.81 9.16 0.84
N LEU A 155 8.00 8.14 1.71
CA LEU A 155 7.10 7.00 1.81
C LEU A 155 5.69 7.43 2.24
N MET A 156 5.58 8.26 3.28
CA MET A 156 4.30 8.82 3.74
C MET A 156 3.65 9.72 2.68
N ALA A 157 4.43 10.60 2.05
CA ALA A 157 3.91 11.47 1.00
C ALA A 157 3.38 10.68 -0.21
N GLY A 158 4.06 9.59 -0.60
CA GLY A 158 3.57 8.69 -1.64
C GLY A 158 2.27 7.98 -1.26
N VAL A 159 2.11 7.57 0.00
CA VAL A 159 0.84 7.01 0.49
C VAL A 159 -0.29 8.04 0.46
N LEU A 160 0.02 9.30 0.75
CA LEU A 160 -0.96 10.38 0.91
C LEU A 160 -1.15 11.25 -0.34
N HIS A 161 -0.47 10.96 -1.46
CA HIS A 161 -0.36 11.90 -2.58
C HIS A 161 -1.71 12.36 -3.17
N ASP A 162 -2.70 11.46 -3.22
CA ASP A 162 -4.05 11.77 -3.75
C ASP A 162 -5.03 12.29 -2.68
N VAL A 163 -4.66 12.26 -1.41
CA VAL A 163 -5.60 12.55 -0.31
C VAL A 163 -6.16 13.97 -0.40
N LEU A 164 -5.33 14.97 -0.67
CA LEU A 164 -5.79 16.36 -0.82
C LEU A 164 -6.55 16.57 -2.13
N GLU A 165 -6.28 15.77 -3.16
CA GLU A 165 -6.88 15.91 -4.48
C GLU A 165 -8.28 15.28 -4.56
N ASP A 166 -8.43 14.08 -4.01
CA ASP A 166 -9.58 13.20 -4.20
C ASP A 166 -10.48 13.06 -2.98
N THR A 167 -10.10 13.61 -1.82
CA THR A 167 -10.86 13.47 -0.58
C THR A 167 -11.17 14.82 0.07
N PRO A 168 -12.10 14.88 1.05
CA PRO A 168 -12.37 16.11 1.81
C PRO A 168 -11.29 16.49 2.85
N SER A 169 -10.18 15.74 2.94
CA SER A 169 -9.11 16.00 3.91
C SER A 169 -8.45 17.37 3.71
N GLY A 170 -8.10 18.01 4.83
CA GLY A 170 -7.53 19.37 4.83
C GLY A 170 -6.01 19.39 5.05
N GLU A 171 -5.34 20.40 4.51
CA GLU A 171 -3.89 20.59 4.67
C GLU A 171 -3.45 20.64 6.14
N LEU A 172 -4.21 21.34 6.99
CA LEU A 172 -3.91 21.48 8.42
C LEU A 172 -3.90 20.12 9.14
N GLU A 173 -4.81 19.21 8.76
CA GLU A 173 -4.87 17.88 9.35
C GLU A 173 -3.64 17.05 8.94
N LEU A 174 -3.21 17.15 7.68
CA LEU A 174 -2.02 16.47 7.20
C LEU A 174 -0.75 17.00 7.88
N GLU A 175 -0.62 18.32 8.03
CA GLU A 175 0.52 18.93 8.72
C GLU A 175 0.58 18.50 10.19
N GLN A 176 -0.55 18.50 10.89
CA GLN A 176 -0.61 18.11 12.30
C GLN A 176 -0.27 16.63 12.52
N ARG A 177 -0.67 15.74 11.60
CA ARG A 177 -0.46 14.30 11.73
C ARG A 177 0.91 13.83 11.22
N PHE A 178 1.36 14.37 10.10
CA PHE A 178 2.51 13.84 9.34
C PHE A 178 3.64 14.86 9.18
N GLY A 179 3.45 16.09 9.63
CA GLY A 179 4.47 17.13 9.62
C GLY A 179 4.56 17.89 8.29
N GLN A 180 5.32 18.99 8.36
CA GLN A 180 5.33 19.99 7.29
C GLN A 180 6.07 19.54 6.02
N ARG A 181 7.04 18.61 6.12
CA ARG A 181 7.74 18.07 4.95
C ARG A 181 6.81 17.18 4.13
N VAL A 182 6.05 16.29 4.77
CA VAL A 182 5.05 15.45 4.11
C VAL A 182 3.98 16.30 3.43
N LEU A 183 3.41 17.30 4.13
CA LEU A 183 2.41 18.19 3.51
C LEU A 183 2.97 18.88 2.26
N LYS A 184 4.20 19.40 2.33
CA LYS A 184 4.84 20.05 1.17
C LYS A 184 4.97 19.11 -0.02
N LEU A 185 5.36 17.85 0.20
CA LEU A 185 5.47 16.85 -0.86
C LEU A 185 4.10 16.50 -1.45
N VAL A 186 3.09 16.24 -0.61
CA VAL A 186 1.72 15.93 -1.08
C VAL A 186 1.13 17.08 -1.90
N LYS A 187 1.30 18.33 -1.46
CA LYS A 187 0.83 19.51 -2.18
C LYS A 187 1.45 19.67 -3.56
N LYS A 188 2.67 19.15 -3.77
CA LYS A 188 3.34 19.20 -5.06
C LYS A 188 2.76 18.18 -6.04
N GLU A 189 2.19 17.10 -5.55
CA GLU A 189 1.51 16.10 -6.38
C GLU A 189 0.02 16.42 -6.62
N THR A 190 -0.57 17.32 -5.83
CA THR A 190 -1.99 17.69 -5.95
C THR A 190 -2.25 18.61 -7.16
N GLU A 191 -3.08 18.19 -8.10
CA GLU A 191 -3.50 19.04 -9.23
C GLU A 191 -4.69 19.94 -8.88
N ASP A 192 -4.69 21.19 -9.38
CA ASP A 192 -5.92 21.99 -9.43
C ASP A 192 -6.87 21.36 -10.46
N LYS A 193 -7.93 20.70 -9.99
CA LYS A 193 -8.94 20.08 -10.86
C LYS A 193 -9.69 21.05 -11.76
N ARG A 194 -9.54 22.37 -11.56
CA ARG A 194 -10.20 23.42 -12.34
C ARG A 194 -11.70 23.13 -12.47
N ARG A 195 -12.38 22.94 -11.33
CA ARG A 195 -13.79 22.50 -11.27
C ARG A 195 -14.78 23.44 -11.98
N HIS A 196 -14.35 24.63 -12.36
CA HIS A 196 -15.10 25.60 -13.17
C HIS A 196 -15.09 25.27 -14.68
N LEU A 197 -14.29 24.30 -15.13
CA LEU A 197 -14.20 23.86 -16.52
C LEU A 197 -14.61 22.37 -16.64
N PRO A 198 -15.13 21.92 -17.80
CA PRO A 198 -15.31 20.50 -18.07
C PRO A 198 -13.99 19.74 -17.95
N ALA A 199 -14.04 18.56 -17.33
CA ALA A 199 -12.83 17.80 -17.00
C ALA A 199 -12.01 17.35 -18.22
N LYS A 200 -12.64 17.22 -19.40
CA LYS A 200 -11.99 16.93 -20.67
C LYS A 200 -11.20 18.15 -21.18
N ASP A 201 -11.77 19.34 -21.05
CA ASP A 201 -11.21 20.58 -21.56
C ASP A 201 -10.06 21.09 -20.69
N SER A 202 -10.16 20.91 -19.36
CA SER A 202 -9.08 21.27 -18.44
C SER A 202 -7.94 20.25 -18.41
N TRP A 203 -8.13 19.04 -18.95
CA TRP A 203 -7.18 17.95 -18.80
C TRP A 203 -5.79 18.29 -19.33
N LYS A 204 -5.69 18.78 -20.56
CA LYS A 204 -4.40 19.10 -21.19
C LYS A 204 -3.66 20.20 -20.44
N ILE A 205 -4.39 21.21 -19.97
CA ILE A 205 -3.85 22.33 -19.19
C ILE A 205 -3.23 21.79 -17.90
N ARG A 206 -3.97 21.00 -17.12
CA ARG A 206 -3.48 20.40 -15.88
C ARG A 206 -2.24 19.53 -16.11
N LYS A 207 -2.23 18.72 -17.16
CA LYS A 207 -1.07 17.86 -17.48
C LYS A 207 0.15 18.67 -17.91
N MET A 208 -0.01 19.76 -18.66
CA MET A 208 1.08 20.66 -19.01
C MET A 208 1.65 21.39 -17.78
N GLU A 209 0.79 21.82 -16.85
CA GLU A 209 1.21 22.43 -15.58
C GLU A 209 2.02 21.45 -14.74
N MET A 210 1.52 20.21 -14.58
CA MET A 210 2.23 19.15 -13.88
C MET A 210 3.59 18.84 -14.52
N ILE A 211 3.65 18.72 -15.85
CA ILE A 211 4.90 18.52 -16.60
C ILE A 211 5.91 19.65 -16.31
N SER A 212 5.46 20.91 -16.36
CA SER A 212 6.32 22.08 -16.11
C SER A 212 6.85 22.11 -14.67
N GLN A 213 6.02 21.67 -13.73
CA GLN A 213 6.38 21.56 -12.32
C GLN A 213 7.41 20.45 -12.10
N ILE A 214 7.11 19.20 -12.47
CA ILE A 214 7.98 18.03 -12.22
C ILE A 214 9.39 18.24 -12.78
N LYS A 215 9.53 18.90 -13.94
CA LYS A 215 10.84 19.24 -14.53
C LYS A 215 11.77 20.00 -13.60
N LYS A 216 11.21 20.80 -12.67
CA LYS A 216 11.96 21.68 -11.76
C LYS A 216 12.18 21.07 -10.38
N GLU A 217 11.55 19.94 -10.10
CA GLU A 217 11.54 19.34 -8.77
C GLU A 217 12.71 18.36 -8.60
N PRO A 218 13.19 18.15 -7.37
CA PRO A 218 14.31 17.26 -7.10
C PRO A 218 13.93 15.78 -7.29
N ALA A 219 14.96 14.92 -7.35
CA ALA A 219 14.81 13.47 -7.49
C ALA A 219 13.87 12.85 -6.43
N GLU A 220 13.81 13.40 -5.22
CA GLU A 220 12.91 12.94 -4.14
C GLU A 220 11.44 12.97 -4.56
N LEU A 221 10.96 14.10 -5.13
CA LEU A 221 9.58 14.21 -5.60
C LEU A 221 9.35 13.33 -6.84
N LYS A 222 10.35 13.28 -7.73
CA LYS A 222 10.29 12.46 -8.95
C LYS A 222 10.12 10.96 -8.67
N LYS A 223 10.61 10.45 -7.53
CA LYS A 223 10.33 9.08 -7.07
C LYS A 223 8.84 8.86 -6.78
N ILE A 224 8.17 9.84 -6.15
CA ILE A 224 6.72 9.78 -5.89
C ILE A 224 5.95 9.76 -7.21
N VAL A 225 6.27 10.70 -8.11
CA VAL A 225 5.67 10.77 -9.45
C VAL A 225 5.84 9.45 -10.19
N LEU A 226 7.06 8.88 -10.21
CA LEU A 226 7.34 7.62 -10.89
C LEU A 226 6.49 6.48 -10.31
N ALA A 227 6.40 6.38 -8.98
CA ALA A 227 5.65 5.34 -8.31
C ALA A 227 4.14 5.43 -8.59
N ASP A 228 3.58 6.64 -8.54
CA ASP A 228 2.19 6.90 -8.94
C ASP A 228 1.96 6.49 -10.40
N LYS A 229 2.75 7.03 -11.34
CA LYS A 229 2.55 6.75 -12.77
C LYS A 229 2.77 5.29 -13.12
N LEU A 230 3.69 4.60 -12.45
CA LEU A 230 3.87 3.16 -12.61
C LEU A 230 2.65 2.37 -12.10
N SER A 231 2.10 2.68 -10.92
CA SER A 231 0.87 2.04 -10.45
C SER A 231 -0.31 2.28 -11.41
N ASN A 232 -0.40 3.48 -11.99
CA ASN A 232 -1.40 3.78 -13.00
C ASN A 232 -1.17 3.01 -14.30
N MET A 233 0.06 2.92 -14.80
CA MET A 233 0.39 2.13 -15.99
C MET A 233 0.14 0.64 -15.80
N ARG A 234 0.43 0.07 -14.62
CA ARG A 234 0.08 -1.33 -14.30
C ARG A 234 -1.43 -1.55 -14.31
N ALA A 235 -2.21 -0.62 -13.76
CA ALA A 235 -3.66 -0.69 -13.80
C ALA A 235 -4.21 -0.58 -15.24
N THR A 236 -3.67 0.34 -16.03
CA THR A 236 -4.01 0.49 -17.46
C THR A 236 -3.67 -0.78 -18.24
N LYS A 237 -2.48 -1.38 -18.03
CA LYS A 237 -2.08 -2.64 -18.67
C LYS A 237 -3.05 -3.77 -18.37
N ARG A 238 -3.41 -3.97 -17.09
CA ARG A 238 -4.40 -4.99 -16.69
C ARG A 238 -5.76 -4.77 -17.35
N GLY A 239 -6.14 -3.51 -17.57
CA GLY A 239 -7.35 -3.16 -18.29
C GLY A 239 -7.25 -3.42 -19.80
N TYR A 240 -6.16 -2.97 -20.42
CA TYR A 240 -5.85 -3.17 -21.83
C TYR A 240 -5.80 -4.66 -22.20
N ASP A 241 -5.21 -5.50 -21.36
CA ASP A 241 -5.16 -6.96 -21.57
C ASP A 241 -6.55 -7.61 -21.59
N LYS A 242 -7.54 -7.00 -20.95
CA LYS A 242 -8.92 -7.51 -20.88
C LYS A 242 -9.83 -6.92 -21.94
N GLU A 243 -9.63 -5.64 -22.28
CA GLU A 243 -10.61 -4.83 -23.02
C GLU A 243 -10.02 -4.20 -24.29
N GLY A 244 -8.71 -4.32 -24.52
CA GLY A 244 -8.00 -3.65 -25.61
C GLY A 244 -8.24 -2.14 -25.59
N GLU A 245 -8.45 -1.56 -26.77
CA GLU A 245 -8.72 -0.13 -26.96
C GLU A 245 -10.00 0.38 -26.26
N ALA A 246 -10.92 -0.52 -25.86
CA ALA A 246 -12.12 -0.08 -25.13
C ALA A 246 -11.78 0.51 -23.75
N ILE A 247 -10.58 0.24 -23.21
CA ILE A 247 -10.12 0.77 -21.92
C ILE A 247 -10.18 2.30 -21.86
N TRP A 248 -9.97 2.97 -22.99
CA TRP A 248 -9.90 4.44 -23.05
C TRP A 248 -11.25 5.11 -22.75
N GLN A 249 -12.36 4.38 -22.95
CA GLN A 249 -13.71 4.85 -22.62
C GLN A 249 -13.94 5.03 -21.11
N ARG A 250 -13.06 4.48 -20.27
CA ARG A 250 -13.11 4.69 -18.81
C ARG A 250 -12.62 6.07 -18.38
N PHE A 251 -11.94 6.81 -19.25
CA PHE A 251 -11.30 8.08 -18.93
C PHE A 251 -12.08 9.27 -19.50
N ASN A 252 -11.88 10.46 -18.89
CA ASN A 252 -12.57 11.69 -19.35
C ASN A 252 -12.03 12.16 -20.70
N VAL A 253 -10.73 11.91 -20.95
CA VAL A 253 -10.10 12.01 -22.26
C VAL A 253 -9.97 10.58 -22.78
N THR A 254 -10.66 10.29 -23.87
CA THR A 254 -10.73 8.94 -24.47
C THR A 254 -9.72 8.73 -25.60
N ASP A 255 -8.95 9.76 -25.96
CA ASP A 255 -7.94 9.72 -27.02
C ASP A 255 -6.66 9.03 -26.51
N PRO A 256 -6.28 7.84 -27.03
CA PRO A 256 -5.07 7.13 -26.64
C PRO A 256 -3.79 7.94 -26.90
N GLY A 257 -3.78 8.78 -27.94
CA GLY A 257 -2.64 9.63 -28.30
C GLY A 257 -2.32 10.67 -27.23
N MET A 258 -3.35 11.20 -26.55
CA MET A 258 -3.18 12.12 -25.43
C MET A 258 -2.60 11.43 -24.19
N HIS A 259 -3.00 10.18 -23.91
CA HIS A 259 -2.39 9.39 -22.85
C HIS A 259 -0.94 9.03 -23.19
N ARG A 260 -0.68 8.59 -24.43
CA ARG A 260 0.69 8.33 -24.93
C ARG A 260 1.58 9.55 -24.70
N TRP A 261 1.19 10.70 -25.23
CA TRP A 261 1.93 11.95 -25.08
C TRP A 261 2.29 12.23 -23.62
N TYR A 262 1.31 12.12 -22.72
CA TYR A 262 1.53 12.43 -21.31
C TYR A 262 2.49 11.43 -20.65
N TYR A 263 2.23 10.13 -20.76
CA TYR A 263 3.05 9.11 -20.09
C TYR A 263 4.47 9.02 -20.67
N THR A 264 4.65 9.17 -21.99
CA THR A 264 6.01 9.20 -22.58
C THR A 264 6.77 10.45 -22.17
N THR A 265 6.12 11.62 -22.16
CA THR A 265 6.76 12.87 -21.71
C THR A 265 7.18 12.78 -20.24
N ILE A 266 6.37 12.17 -19.37
CA ILE A 266 6.75 11.92 -17.98
C ILE A 266 7.97 10.99 -17.92
N GLY A 267 8.01 9.93 -18.72
CA GLY A 267 9.17 9.03 -18.80
C GLY A 267 10.47 9.73 -19.19
N GLU A 268 10.41 10.67 -20.13
CA GLU A 268 11.58 11.48 -20.52
C GLU A 268 12.07 12.38 -19.37
N ILE A 269 11.14 13.02 -18.65
CA ILE A 269 11.45 13.91 -17.52
C ILE A 269 12.07 13.15 -16.34
N LEU A 270 11.67 11.89 -16.17
CA LEU A 270 12.12 11.02 -15.08
C LEU A 270 13.35 10.18 -15.45
N SER A 271 14.00 10.44 -16.59
CA SER A 271 15.16 9.67 -17.08
C SER A 271 16.34 9.63 -16.12
N GLU A 272 16.47 10.58 -15.20
CA GLU A 272 17.47 10.52 -14.13
C GLU A 272 17.28 9.32 -13.16
N LEU A 273 16.11 8.66 -13.20
CA LEU A 273 15.81 7.46 -12.41
C LEU A 273 15.99 6.17 -13.23
N GLU A 274 16.68 6.21 -14.38
CA GLU A 274 16.78 5.08 -15.32
C GLU A 274 17.40 3.79 -14.76
N ASP A 275 18.27 3.93 -13.75
CA ASP A 275 18.89 2.80 -13.06
C ASP A 275 17.92 2.06 -12.13
N THR A 276 16.75 2.63 -11.85
CA THR A 276 15.75 1.99 -10.99
C THR A 276 14.93 0.95 -11.76
N GLN A 277 14.64 -0.18 -11.12
CA GLN A 277 13.75 -1.19 -11.69
C GLN A 277 12.36 -0.62 -12.00
N ALA A 278 11.86 0.30 -11.17
CA ALA A 278 10.59 0.98 -11.36
C ALA A 278 10.54 1.78 -12.67
N TYR A 279 11.61 2.51 -13.00
CA TYR A 279 11.69 3.26 -14.25
C TYR A 279 11.70 2.34 -15.47
N GLN A 280 12.51 1.28 -15.42
CA GLN A 280 12.63 0.32 -16.52
C GLN A 280 11.28 -0.36 -16.81
N GLU A 281 10.55 -0.75 -15.75
CA GLU A 281 9.21 -1.30 -15.87
C GLU A 281 8.22 -0.26 -16.43
N TYR A 282 8.25 0.97 -15.92
CA TYR A 282 7.40 2.05 -16.41
C TYR A 282 7.57 2.27 -17.92
N MET A 283 8.82 2.39 -18.38
CA MET A 283 9.11 2.58 -19.81
C MET A 283 8.75 1.35 -20.65
N TYR A 284 8.90 0.14 -20.10
CA TYR A 284 8.42 -1.08 -20.75
C TYR A 284 6.90 -1.04 -20.94
N LEU A 285 6.13 -0.70 -19.89
CA LEU A 285 4.67 -0.61 -19.98
C LEU A 285 4.22 0.49 -20.95
N CYS A 286 4.90 1.64 -21.00
CA CYS A 286 4.65 2.66 -22.01
C CYS A 286 4.81 2.10 -23.43
N ARG A 287 5.89 1.35 -23.70
CA ARG A 287 6.10 0.71 -25.01
C ARG A 287 5.06 -0.35 -25.32
N VAL A 288 4.64 -1.15 -24.35
CA VAL A 288 3.65 -2.21 -24.59
C VAL A 288 2.25 -1.64 -24.83
N ILE A 289 1.83 -0.64 -24.06
CA ILE A 289 0.49 -0.07 -24.18
C ILE A 289 0.38 0.86 -25.40
N PHE A 290 1.44 1.61 -25.70
CA PHE A 290 1.40 2.64 -26.74
C PHE A 290 2.24 2.31 -27.99
N GLY A 291 3.05 1.26 -28.00
CA GLY A 291 3.98 0.97 -29.11
C GLY A 291 3.35 0.31 -30.34
N HIS A 292 2.06 -0.02 -30.32
CA HIS A 292 1.39 -0.77 -31.38
C HIS A 292 0.98 0.05 -32.61
N GLU A 293 1.33 1.34 -32.71
CA GLU A 293 1.09 2.14 -33.92
C GLU A 293 2.41 2.67 -34.52
N GLN A 294 3.02 1.83 -35.37
CA GLN A 294 3.66 2.22 -36.62
C GLN A 294 3.53 1.06 -37.63
N SER A 295 2.32 0.83 -38.11
CA SER A 295 2.07 0.08 -39.35
C SER A 295 0.63 0.35 -39.80
N GLU A 296 0.36 1.55 -40.32
CA GLU A 296 -0.70 1.84 -41.30
C GLU A 296 -0.68 3.33 -41.65
N GLY A 297 -0.49 3.66 -42.94
CA GLY A 297 -0.70 4.99 -43.53
C GLY A 297 0.53 5.65 -44.12
#